data_AF-A0A0A3Z7Z9-F1
#
_entry.id   AF-A0A0A3Z7Z9-F1
#
_cell.length_a   1.000
_cell.length_b   1.000
_cell.length_c   1.000
_cell.angle_alpha   90.00
_cell.angle_beta   90.00
_cell.angle_gamma   90.00
#
_symmetry.space_group_name_H-M   'P 1'
#
loop_
_entity.id
_entity.type
_entity.pdbx_description
1 polymer ?
#
loop_
_entity_poly.entity_id
_entity_poly.type
_entity_poly.pdbx_seq_one_letter_code
_entity_poly.pdbx_strand_id
1 'polypeptide(L)'
;MKKIAIILILIFPPLVFDITPPAMDSFKQSDVFSNWLLSRCIGKLDASEDLKNDARKSASAWLEVSRLSIDAFHDGDVLIDNYLKLNFSGSGGGDFNILKCTLVSKSKESNAIFKKYYK
;
A
#
# COMPACT_ATOMS: atom_id res chain seq x y z
N MET A 1 67.97 -1.99 -13.97
CA MET A 1 66.98 -1.58 -12.95
C MET A 1 65.62 -1.45 -13.62
N LYS A 2 64.68 -2.37 -13.39
CA LYS A 2 63.28 -2.20 -13.79
C LYS A 2 62.42 -2.24 -12.53
N LYS A 3 61.91 -1.07 -12.14
CA LYS A 3 61.02 -0.91 -10.99
C LYS A 3 59.68 -1.53 -11.37
N ILE A 4 59.33 -2.66 -10.76
CA ILE A 4 58.00 -3.25 -10.88
C ILE A 4 57.11 -2.48 -9.91
N ALA A 5 56.25 -1.62 -10.43
CA ALA A 5 55.21 -0.97 -9.64
C ALA A 5 54.06 -1.97 -9.44
N ILE A 6 53.84 -2.39 -8.19
CA ILE A 6 52.70 -3.20 -7.79
C ILE A 6 51.50 -2.25 -7.65
N ILE A 7 50.50 -2.43 -8.52
CA ILE A 7 49.21 -1.75 -8.38
C ILE A 7 48.34 -2.62 -7.46
N LEU A 8 48.12 -2.15 -6.23
CA LEU A 8 47.19 -2.74 -5.28
C LEU A 8 45.77 -2.32 -5.68
N ILE A 9 44.99 -3.24 -6.27
CA ILE A 9 43.56 -3.01 -6.58
C ILE A 9 42.77 -3.18 -5.28
N LEU A 10 42.24 -2.09 -4.74
CA LEU A 10 41.26 -2.10 -3.65
C LEU A 10 39.91 -2.59 -4.22
N ILE A 11 39.61 -3.87 -4.02
CA ILE A 11 38.30 -4.45 -4.32
C ILE A 11 37.33 -3.98 -3.23
N PHE A 12 36.59 -2.90 -3.48
CA PHE A 12 35.44 -2.56 -2.64
C PHE A 12 34.32 -3.57 -2.95
N PRO A 13 33.87 -4.40 -1.99
CA PRO A 13 32.72 -5.26 -2.24
C PRO A 13 31.49 -4.38 -2.54
N PRO A 14 30.61 -4.80 -3.47
CA PRO A 14 29.38 -4.06 -3.70
C PRO A 14 28.58 -4.03 -2.40
N LEU A 15 28.04 -2.84 -2.07
CA LEU A 15 27.04 -2.70 -1.02
C LEU A 15 25.83 -3.58 -1.37
N VAL A 16 25.75 -4.76 -0.77
CA VAL A 16 24.57 -5.62 -0.83
C VAL A 16 23.64 -5.14 0.27
N PHE A 17 22.57 -4.44 -0.10
CA PHE A 17 21.49 -4.11 0.82
C PHE A 17 20.61 -5.35 1.02
N ASP A 18 20.49 -5.81 2.26
CA ASP A 18 19.49 -6.81 2.62
C ASP A 18 18.11 -6.15 2.62
N ILE A 19 17.24 -6.54 1.67
CA ILE A 19 15.89 -5.99 1.53
C ILE A 19 14.96 -6.78 2.47
N THR A 20 15.07 -6.49 3.76
CA THR A 20 14.13 -7.00 4.76
C THR A 20 12.99 -5.98 4.94
N PRO A 21 11.74 -6.31 4.58
CA PRO A 21 10.62 -5.40 4.80
C PRO A 21 10.34 -5.24 6.30
N PRO A 22 9.85 -4.08 6.75
CA PRO A 22 9.41 -3.91 8.14
C PRO A 22 8.25 -4.86 8.46
N ALA A 23 8.19 -5.33 9.70
CA ALA A 23 7.07 -6.14 10.19
C ALA A 23 5.75 -5.33 10.12
N MET A 24 4.65 -5.96 9.72
CA MET A 24 3.38 -5.25 9.48
C MET A 24 2.81 -4.59 10.75
N ASP A 25 3.04 -5.19 11.91
CA ASP A 25 2.60 -4.68 13.22
C ASP A 25 3.45 -3.50 13.74
N SER A 26 4.59 -3.22 13.10
CA SER A 26 5.43 -2.04 13.40
C SER A 26 4.90 -0.74 12.79
N PHE A 27 3.93 -0.82 11.87
CA PHE A 27 3.32 0.35 11.25
C PHE A 27 2.37 1.07 12.23
N LYS A 28 2.21 2.39 12.03
CA LYS A 28 1.16 3.14 12.73
C LYS A 28 -0.20 2.58 12.34
N GLN A 29 -1.14 2.55 13.27
CA GLN A 29 -2.47 2.00 13.04
C GLN A 29 -3.26 2.75 11.96
N SER A 30 -2.98 4.04 11.77
CA SER A 30 -3.51 4.81 10.63
C SER A 30 -2.97 4.31 9.29
N ASP A 31 -1.68 3.92 9.23
CA ASP A 31 -1.07 3.38 8.02
C ASP A 31 -1.55 1.95 7.74
N VAL A 32 -1.74 1.14 8.79
CA VAL A 32 -2.39 -0.18 8.67
C VAL A 32 -3.78 -0.05 8.04
N PHE A 33 -4.60 0.88 8.52
CA PHE A 33 -5.94 1.11 7.95
C PHE A 33 -5.89 1.67 6.53
N SER A 34 -4.99 2.61 6.25
CA SER A 34 -4.76 3.11 4.87
C SER A 34 -4.34 1.98 3.93
N ASN A 35 -3.45 1.09 4.35
CA ASN A 35 -3.00 -0.04 3.53
C ASN A 35 -4.13 -1.05 3.30
N TRP A 36 -4.95 -1.31 4.32
CA TRP A 36 -6.17 -2.09 4.16
C TRP A 36 -7.10 -1.48 3.09
N LEU A 37 -7.37 -0.17 3.16
CA LEU A 37 -8.24 0.53 2.21
C LEU A 37 -7.70 0.41 0.77
N LEU A 38 -6.40 0.60 0.59
CA LEU A 38 -5.75 0.51 -0.72
C LEU A 38 -5.88 -0.91 -1.29
N SER A 39 -5.47 -1.93 -0.53
CA SER A 39 -5.55 -3.33 -0.97
C SER A 39 -7.01 -3.77 -1.21
N ARG A 40 -7.93 -3.37 -0.33
CA ARG A 40 -9.36 -3.68 -0.47
C ARG A 40 -9.95 -3.04 -1.72
N CYS A 41 -9.62 -1.78 -1.99
CA CYS A 41 -10.07 -1.08 -3.20
C CYS A 41 -9.56 -1.75 -4.47
N ILE A 42 -8.27 -2.12 -4.52
CA ILE A 42 -7.69 -2.85 -5.67
C ILE A 42 -8.41 -4.20 -5.87
N GLY A 43 -8.74 -4.90 -4.78
CA GLY A 43 -9.50 -6.16 -4.84
C GLY A 43 -10.96 -6.04 -5.32
N LYS A 44 -11.48 -4.82 -5.47
CA LYS A 44 -12.80 -4.51 -6.04
C LYS A 44 -12.76 -4.08 -7.52
N LEU A 45 -11.57 -3.85 -8.07
CA LEU A 45 -11.45 -3.40 -9.46
C LEU A 45 -11.86 -4.50 -10.44
N ASP A 46 -12.28 -4.07 -11.63
CA ASP A 46 -12.39 -4.94 -12.79
C ASP A 46 -10.98 -5.23 -13.32
N ALA A 47 -10.43 -6.35 -12.87
CA ALA A 47 -9.05 -6.79 -13.13
C ALA A 47 -9.00 -8.33 -13.15
N SER A 48 -7.81 -8.89 -13.40
CA SER A 48 -7.63 -10.34 -13.35
C SER A 48 -7.98 -10.91 -11.97
N GLU A 49 -8.52 -12.13 -11.93
CA GLU A 49 -8.85 -12.76 -10.64
C GLU A 49 -7.62 -13.01 -9.78
N ASP A 50 -6.46 -13.25 -10.38
CA ASP A 50 -5.20 -13.37 -9.64
C ASP A 50 -4.88 -12.09 -8.87
N LEU A 51 -4.99 -10.92 -9.53
CA LEU A 51 -4.76 -9.63 -8.88
C LEU A 51 -5.81 -9.34 -7.80
N LYS A 52 -7.08 -9.63 -8.09
CA LYS A 52 -8.17 -9.42 -7.12
C LYS A 52 -7.99 -10.28 -5.88
N ASN A 53 -7.61 -11.55 -6.06
CA ASN A 53 -7.40 -12.49 -4.96
C ASN A 53 -6.15 -12.13 -4.14
N ASP A 54 -5.06 -11.75 -4.78
CA ASP A 54 -3.86 -11.26 -4.10
C ASP A 54 -4.17 -10.03 -3.25
N ALA A 55 -4.83 -9.02 -3.85
CA ALA A 55 -5.18 -7.78 -3.16
C ALA A 55 -6.13 -8.03 -1.96
N ARG A 56 -7.05 -8.99 -2.07
CA ARG A 56 -7.94 -9.39 -0.94
C ARG A 56 -7.19 -10.09 0.18
N LYS A 57 -6.23 -10.98 -0.15
CA LYS A 57 -5.36 -11.61 0.85
C LYS A 57 -4.49 -10.56 1.55
N SER A 58 -3.93 -9.63 0.77
CA SER A 58 -3.17 -8.48 1.28
C SER A 58 -4.01 -7.60 2.21
N ALA A 59 -5.26 -7.29 1.85
CA ALA A 59 -6.17 -6.57 2.73
C ALA A 59 -6.44 -7.34 4.04
N SER A 60 -6.62 -8.66 3.96
CA SER A 60 -6.84 -9.51 5.15
C SER A 60 -5.63 -9.50 6.09
N ALA A 61 -4.40 -9.46 5.55
CA ALA A 61 -3.18 -9.34 6.35
C ALA A 61 -3.12 -8.01 7.13
N TRP A 62 -3.53 -6.89 6.51
CA TRP A 62 -3.62 -5.60 7.20
C TRP A 62 -4.74 -5.56 8.24
N LEU A 63 -5.86 -6.26 7.99
CA LEU A 63 -6.95 -6.40 8.96
C LEU A 63 -6.47 -7.11 10.24
N GLU A 64 -5.70 -8.19 10.09
CA GLU A 64 -5.20 -9.01 11.22
C GLU A 64 -4.35 -8.21 12.21
N VAL A 65 -3.51 -7.29 11.73
CA VAL A 65 -2.63 -6.47 12.59
C VAL A 65 -3.28 -5.15 13.03
N SER A 66 -4.54 -4.93 12.65
CA SER A 66 -5.27 -3.72 13.03
C SER A 66 -5.88 -3.84 14.43
N ARG A 67 -5.91 -2.71 15.14
CA ARG A 67 -6.57 -2.55 16.43
C ARG A 67 -7.96 -1.90 16.33
N LEU A 68 -8.42 -1.61 15.11
CA LEU A 68 -9.74 -1.03 14.87
C LEU A 68 -10.83 -2.11 15.00
N SER A 69 -12.03 -1.68 15.39
CA SER A 69 -13.22 -2.54 15.32
C SER A 69 -13.61 -2.84 13.88
N ILE A 70 -14.31 -3.97 13.66
CA ILE A 70 -14.79 -4.38 12.33
C ILE A 70 -15.64 -3.30 11.63
N ASP A 71 -16.36 -2.48 12.40
CA ASP A 71 -17.18 -1.36 11.88
C ASP A 71 -16.35 -0.32 11.09
N ALA A 72 -15.08 -0.10 11.45
CA ALA A 72 -14.21 0.81 10.70
C ALA A 72 -13.98 0.34 9.26
N PHE A 73 -13.89 -0.99 9.09
CA PHE A 73 -13.70 -1.63 7.80
C PHE A 73 -15.00 -1.69 7.00
N HIS A 74 -16.15 -1.82 7.66
CA HIS A 74 -17.44 -1.68 7.00
C HIS A 74 -17.64 -0.26 6.45
N ASP A 75 -17.43 0.77 7.28
CA ASP A 75 -17.47 2.18 6.86
C ASP A 75 -16.43 2.46 5.76
N GLY A 76 -15.25 1.85 5.86
CA GLY A 76 -14.20 1.92 4.84
C GLY A 76 -14.59 1.29 3.50
N ASP A 77 -15.28 0.15 3.51
CA ASP A 77 -15.75 -0.54 2.29
C ASP A 77 -16.80 0.31 1.55
N VAL A 78 -17.71 0.95 2.30
CA VAL A 78 -18.68 1.92 1.76
C VAL A 78 -17.96 3.12 1.15
N LEU A 79 -16.92 3.65 1.81
CA LEU A 79 -16.13 4.76 1.29
C LEU A 79 -15.42 4.39 -0.02
N ILE A 80 -14.87 3.18 -0.13
CA ILE A 80 -14.27 2.65 -1.36
C ILE A 80 -15.28 2.66 -2.50
N ASP A 81 -16.50 2.16 -2.27
CA ASP A 81 -17.53 2.08 -3.31
C ASP A 81 -17.93 3.48 -3.81
N ASN A 82 -17.90 4.49 -2.96
CA ASN A 82 -18.14 5.88 -3.36
C ASN A 82 -16.99 6.44 -4.20
N TYR A 83 -15.74 6.15 -3.85
CA TYR A 83 -14.57 6.59 -4.61
C TYR A 83 -14.50 5.95 -5.99
N LEU A 84 -14.85 4.66 -6.12
CA LEU A 84 -14.81 3.96 -7.41
C LEU A 84 -15.81 4.51 -8.43
N LYS A 85 -16.92 5.09 -7.96
CA LYS A 85 -17.95 5.75 -8.79
C LYS A 85 -17.54 7.13 -9.31
N LEU A 86 -16.44 7.72 -8.81
CA LEU A 86 -15.98 9.02 -9.29
C LEU A 86 -15.53 8.93 -10.75
N ASN A 87 -15.86 9.95 -11.54
CA ASN A 87 -15.42 10.06 -12.92
C ASN A 87 -14.15 10.90 -12.98
N PHE A 88 -13.03 10.27 -13.33
CA PHE A 88 -11.75 10.94 -13.49
C PHE A 88 -11.38 10.99 -14.97
N SER A 89 -10.76 12.10 -15.37
CA SER A 89 -10.22 12.28 -16.71
C SER A 89 -8.82 12.87 -16.61
N GLY A 90 -8.01 12.62 -17.63
CA GLY A 90 -6.65 13.09 -17.72
C GLY A 90 -6.10 12.93 -19.13
N SER A 91 -4.94 13.50 -19.40
CA SER A 91 -4.32 13.51 -20.73
C SER A 91 -4.05 12.11 -21.31
N GLY A 92 -3.85 11.11 -20.44
CA GLY A 92 -3.60 9.71 -20.85
C GLY A 92 -4.85 8.88 -21.15
N GLY A 93 -6.07 9.40 -20.90
CA GLY A 93 -7.31 8.62 -20.97
C GLY A 93 -7.41 7.51 -19.89
N GLY A 94 -8.56 6.84 -19.84
CA GLY A 94 -8.86 5.73 -18.92
C GLY A 94 -9.58 6.16 -17.64
N ASP A 95 -9.95 5.17 -16.82
CA ASP A 95 -10.82 5.38 -15.64
C ASP A 95 -10.06 5.77 -14.37
N PHE A 96 -8.72 5.72 -14.38
CA PHE A 96 -7.85 6.06 -13.25
C PHE A 96 -8.20 5.32 -11.94
N ASN A 97 -8.66 4.07 -12.03
CA ASN A 97 -9.13 3.31 -10.87
C ASN A 97 -8.07 3.10 -9.78
N ILE A 98 -6.81 2.88 -10.16
CA ILE A 98 -5.70 2.82 -9.20
C ILE A 98 -5.50 4.16 -8.47
N LEU A 99 -5.63 5.28 -9.18
CA LEU A 99 -5.54 6.61 -8.55
C LEU A 99 -6.70 6.82 -7.56
N LYS A 100 -7.93 6.41 -7.91
CA LYS A 100 -9.07 6.43 -6.97
C LYS A 100 -8.75 5.63 -5.70
N CYS A 101 -8.14 4.46 -5.82
CA CYS A 101 -7.73 3.64 -4.67
C CYS A 101 -6.63 4.30 -3.83
N THR A 102 -5.64 4.93 -4.45
CA THR A 102 -4.63 5.71 -3.72
C THR A 102 -5.27 6.87 -2.97
N LEU A 103 -6.19 7.60 -3.62
CA LEU A 103 -6.84 8.76 -3.01
C LEU A 103 -7.75 8.38 -1.84
N VAL A 104 -8.56 7.31 -1.96
CA VAL A 104 -9.40 6.87 -0.84
C VAL A 104 -8.58 6.47 0.38
N SER A 105 -7.42 5.83 0.15
CA SER A 105 -6.53 5.40 1.26
C SER A 105 -5.88 6.55 2.04
N LYS A 106 -5.86 7.76 1.47
CA LYS A 106 -5.21 8.96 2.04
C LYS A 106 -6.17 10.15 2.21
N SER A 107 -7.47 9.93 2.06
CA SER A 107 -8.48 10.98 2.09
C SER A 107 -8.76 11.53 3.49
N LYS A 108 -9.45 12.67 3.57
CA LYS A 108 -9.88 13.22 4.87
C LYS A 108 -10.94 12.33 5.51
N GLU A 109 -11.78 11.73 4.68
CA GLU A 109 -12.88 10.84 5.02
C GLU A 109 -12.35 9.53 5.63
N SER A 110 -11.33 8.91 5.03
CA SER A 110 -10.69 7.72 5.61
C SER A 110 -10.03 8.02 6.95
N ASN A 111 -9.38 9.18 7.09
CA ASN A 111 -8.84 9.62 8.38
C ASN A 111 -9.93 9.91 9.41
N ALA A 112 -11.10 10.40 8.99
CA ALA A 112 -12.25 10.59 9.89
C ALA A 112 -12.81 9.26 10.39
N ILE A 113 -12.92 8.25 9.51
CA ILE A 113 -13.28 6.87 9.91
C ILE A 113 -12.25 6.33 10.90
N PHE A 114 -10.96 6.43 10.58
CA PHE A 114 -9.89 6.01 11.49
C PHE A 114 -10.06 6.63 12.88
N LYS A 115 -10.20 7.95 12.98
CA LYS A 115 -10.36 8.66 14.26
C LYS A 115 -11.64 8.30 15.02
N LYS A 116 -12.73 7.96 14.31
CA LYS A 116 -14.00 7.55 14.92
C LYS A 116 -13.85 6.22 15.68
N TYR A 117 -13.01 5.31 15.16
CA TYR A 117 -12.89 3.94 15.67
C TYR A 117 -11.57 3.65 16.40
N TYR A 118 -10.57 4.51 16.26
CA TYR A 118 -9.30 4.43 16.97
C TYR A 118 -9.42 5.16 18.31
N LYS A 119 -9.63 4.39 19.39
CA LYS A 119 -9.67 4.89 20.76
C LYS A 119 -8.28 4.97 21.38
#